data_AF-A0A846B3M7-F1
#
_entry.id   AF-A0A846B3M7-F1
#
_cell.length_a   1.000
_cell.length_b   1.000
_cell.length_c   1.000
_cell.angle_alpha   90.00
_cell.angle_beta   90.00
_cell.angle_gamma   90.00
#
_symmetry.space_group_name_H-M   'P 1'
#
loop_
_entity.id
_entity.type
_entity.pdbx_description
1 polymer ?
#
loop_
_entity_poly.entity_id
_entity_poly.type
_entity_poly.pdbx_seq_one_letter_code
_entity_poly.pdbx_strand_id
1 'polypeptide(L)'
;MTQQNIWYRFIQRAKLPLELAGLSIAAILLVKDVDQLIKTIIPEIPKINSSIGEKTMFPSGKISSEKTLGMEDFKNKRFSSAIYQFRKSLNSHKNDPETVIFLNNAIAKQTKILNPTGEILQIAVSIPAAGEPNIAQEILRGVAQLQSEFNCGLSEISLAVKNTQSQLNCQGSSNNKFLPKYYGLKPPLLRG
;
A
#
# COMPACT_ATOMS: atom_id res chain seq x y z
N MET A 1 -24.87 -5.91 14.11
CA MET A 1 -24.37 -5.39 15.40
C MET A 1 -23.20 -4.46 15.10
N THR A 2 -23.44 -3.16 15.15
CA THR A 2 -22.52 -2.09 14.77
C THR A 2 -21.82 -1.52 16.02
N GLN A 3 -20.54 -1.17 15.87
CA GLN A 3 -19.63 -0.68 16.92
C GLN A 3 -20.06 0.63 17.62
N GLN A 4 -21.20 1.21 17.27
CA GLN A 4 -21.71 2.45 17.89
C GLN A 4 -22.30 2.26 19.30
N ASN A 5 -22.57 1.03 19.74
CA ASN A 5 -23.30 0.77 20.99
C ASN A 5 -22.44 0.70 22.27
N ILE A 6 -21.11 0.76 22.19
CA ILE A 6 -20.24 0.61 23.37
C ILE A 6 -20.06 1.95 24.10
N TRP A 7 -19.95 3.05 23.35
CA TRP A 7 -19.75 4.40 23.91
C TRP A 7 -21.00 4.95 24.63
N TYR A 8 -22.20 4.63 24.15
CA TYR A 8 -23.45 5.04 24.79
C TYR A 8 -23.66 4.44 26.19
N ARG A 9 -23.11 3.24 26.45
CA ARG A 9 -23.22 2.58 27.76
C ARG A 9 -22.30 3.20 28.82
N PHE A 10 -21.25 3.91 28.41
CA PHE A 10 -20.34 4.60 29.32
C PHE A 10 -20.93 5.91 29.84
N ILE A 11 -21.69 6.64 29.01
CA ILE A 11 -22.27 7.94 29.37
C ILE A 11 -23.44 7.79 30.37
N GLN A 12 -24.11 6.64 30.40
CA GLN A 12 -25.25 6.37 31.28
C GLN A 12 -24.88 6.02 32.74
N ARG A 13 -23.59 6.00 33.11
CA ARG A 13 -23.13 5.67 34.48
C ARG A 13 -22.76 6.87 35.36
N ALA A 14 -22.80 8.09 34.83
CA ALA A 14 -22.63 9.30 35.65
C ALA A 14 -24.02 9.77 36.16
N LYS A 15 -24.35 9.43 37.40
CA LYS A 15 -25.49 10.04 38.10
C LYS A 15 -25.16 11.50 38.41
N LEU A 16 -25.63 12.43 37.57
CA LEU A 16 -25.68 13.86 37.89
C LEU A 16 -27.16 14.25 38.08
N PRO A 17 -27.52 14.95 39.17
CA PRO A 17 -28.90 15.31 39.47
C PRO A 17 -29.44 16.32 38.45
N LEU A 18 -30.58 15.96 37.84
CA LEU A 18 -31.40 16.84 37.00
C LEU A 18 -32.12 17.87 37.88
N GLU A 19 -31.44 18.93 38.29
CA GLU A 19 -32.11 20.21 38.58
C GLU A 19 -31.30 21.33 37.96
N LEU A 20 -31.48 21.48 36.64
CA LEU A 20 -31.25 22.69 35.85
C LEU A 20 -31.90 22.45 34.47
N ALA A 21 -33.21 22.21 34.50
CA ALA A 21 -34.05 22.27 33.31
C ALA A 21 -34.30 23.75 32.99
N GLY A 22 -33.35 24.37 32.30
CA GLY A 22 -33.48 25.75 31.85
C GLY A 22 -32.11 26.31 31.53
N LEU A 23 -31.88 26.63 30.26
CA LEU A 23 -30.63 27.13 29.66
C LEU A 23 -29.59 26.06 29.26
N SER A 24 -29.87 25.32 28.17
CA SER A 24 -28.84 25.08 27.14
C SER A 24 -29.34 24.39 25.86
N ILE A 25 -30.61 24.56 25.47
CA ILE A 25 -30.99 24.22 24.08
C ILE A 25 -30.41 25.25 23.09
N ALA A 26 -30.02 26.44 23.56
CA ALA A 26 -29.30 27.43 22.75
C ALA A 26 -27.78 27.20 22.63
N ALA A 27 -27.16 26.37 23.47
CA ALA A 27 -25.71 26.12 23.40
C ALA A 27 -25.33 25.04 22.37
N ILE A 28 -26.30 24.29 21.84
CA ILE A 28 -26.07 23.25 20.81
C ILE A 28 -26.18 23.83 19.37
N LEU A 29 -26.23 25.17 19.23
CA LEU A 29 -26.27 25.83 17.91
C LEU A 29 -24.92 26.30 17.36
N LEU A 30 -23.78 25.85 17.90
CA LEU A 30 -22.45 26.19 17.35
C LEU A 30 -21.52 24.98 17.16
N VAL A 31 -22.03 23.86 16.63
CA VAL A 31 -21.18 22.73 16.21
C VAL A 31 -21.50 22.26 14.78
N LYS A 32 -22.11 23.12 13.96
CA LYS A 32 -22.23 22.82 12.51
C LYS A 32 -20.91 23.01 11.76
N ASP A 33 -19.96 23.70 12.39
CA ASP A 33 -18.70 24.09 11.77
C ASP A 33 -17.48 23.48 12.46
N VAL A 34 -17.60 22.49 13.35
CA VAL A 34 -16.40 21.82 13.91
C VAL A 34 -15.60 21.13 12.81
N ASP A 35 -16.24 20.52 11.82
CA ASP A 35 -15.55 19.96 10.64
C ASP A 35 -14.88 21.04 9.79
N GLN A 36 -15.48 22.22 9.71
CA GLN A 36 -14.94 23.35 8.97
C GLN A 36 -13.76 23.98 9.73
N LEU A 37 -13.86 24.10 11.06
CA LEU A 37 -12.78 24.50 11.98
C LEU A 37 -11.61 23.50 11.94
N ILE A 38 -11.89 22.20 11.93
CA ILE A 38 -10.87 21.14 11.88
C ILE A 38 -10.08 21.22 10.57
N LYS A 39 -10.72 21.54 9.43
CA LYS A 39 -10.04 21.78 8.15
C LYS A 39 -9.15 23.03 8.15
N THR A 40 -9.50 24.06 8.92
CA THR A 40 -8.69 25.29 9.04
C THR A 40 -7.54 25.14 10.03
N ILE A 41 -7.69 24.27 11.05
CA ILE A 41 -6.76 24.12 12.17
C ILE A 41 -5.70 23.03 11.90
N ILE A 42 -6.06 21.98 11.17
CA ILE A 42 -5.11 20.92 10.79
C ILE A 42 -4.63 21.23 9.37
N PRO A 43 -3.37 21.62 9.15
CA PRO A 43 -2.84 21.66 7.78
C PRO A 43 -3.06 20.27 7.17
N GLU A 44 -3.69 20.18 6.00
CA GLU A 44 -3.85 18.91 5.30
C GLU A 44 -2.49 18.21 5.29
N ILE A 45 -2.39 17.07 5.98
CA ILE A 45 -1.16 16.28 5.96
C ILE A 45 -0.92 16.00 4.47
N PRO A 46 0.20 16.47 3.89
CA PRO A 46 0.43 16.34 2.47
C PRO A 46 0.32 14.86 2.13
N LYS A 47 -0.67 14.53 1.28
CA LYS A 47 -0.94 13.15 0.89
C LYS A 47 0.34 12.57 0.30
N ILE A 48 0.98 11.67 1.04
CA ILE A 48 2.20 11.03 0.57
C ILE A 48 1.81 10.22 -0.67
N ASN A 49 2.38 10.59 -1.81
CA ASN A 49 2.16 9.82 -3.03
C ASN A 49 2.98 8.54 -2.93
N SER A 50 2.33 7.47 -2.46
CA SER A 50 2.94 6.17 -2.31
C SER A 50 2.24 5.05 -3.03
N SER A 51 2.98 3.99 -3.39
CA SER A 51 2.44 2.79 -4.03
C SER A 51 3.09 1.51 -3.52
N ILE A 52 2.28 0.46 -3.39
CA ILE A 52 2.68 -0.95 -3.19
C ILE A 52 2.31 -1.86 -4.36
N GLY A 53 1.71 -1.32 -5.41
CA GLY A 53 1.19 -2.11 -6.52
C GLY A 53 -0.24 -1.83 -6.89
N GLU A 54 -0.91 -0.90 -6.20
CA GLU A 54 -2.26 -0.44 -6.56
C GLU A 54 -2.26 0.67 -7.62
N LYS A 55 -1.12 1.31 -7.87
CA LYS A 55 -0.92 2.36 -8.89
C LYS A 55 0.54 2.48 -9.30
N THR A 56 0.83 3.05 -10.46
CA THR A 56 2.21 3.33 -10.88
C THR A 56 2.72 4.68 -10.37
N MET A 57 4.02 4.77 -10.12
CA MET A 57 4.75 6.01 -9.86
C MET A 57 5.26 6.67 -11.15
N PHE A 58 5.12 6.01 -12.30
CA PHE A 58 5.56 6.48 -13.62
C PHE A 58 4.39 6.56 -14.61
N PRO A 59 3.37 7.41 -14.36
CA PRO A 59 2.15 7.46 -15.17
C PRO A 59 2.39 7.92 -16.62
N SER A 60 3.47 8.66 -16.88
CA SER A 60 3.87 9.09 -18.22
C SER A 60 4.64 8.03 -19.00
N GLY A 61 5.01 6.91 -18.36
CA GLY A 61 5.72 5.80 -19.00
C GLY A 61 4.79 4.85 -19.76
N LYS A 62 5.37 3.93 -20.53
CA LYS A 62 4.61 2.85 -21.17
C LYS A 62 4.11 1.86 -20.12
N ILE A 63 2.80 1.76 -19.95
CA ILE A 63 2.13 0.82 -19.04
C ILE A 63 1.45 -0.25 -19.89
N SER A 64 1.82 -1.52 -19.70
CA SER A 64 1.14 -2.61 -20.40
C SER A 64 -0.27 -2.83 -19.85
N SER A 65 -1.17 -3.37 -20.67
CA SER A 65 -2.53 -3.72 -20.22
C SER A 65 -2.50 -4.71 -19.05
N GLU A 66 -1.57 -5.66 -19.07
CA GLU A 66 -1.38 -6.62 -17.97
C GLU A 66 -0.88 -5.95 -16.69
N LYS A 67 -0.01 -4.93 -16.78
CA LYS A 67 0.39 -4.17 -15.59
C LYS A 67 -0.82 -3.48 -14.96
N THR A 68 -1.67 -2.86 -15.78
CA THR A 68 -2.91 -2.21 -15.32
C THR A 68 -3.87 -3.21 -14.66
N LEU A 69 -4.12 -4.35 -15.31
CA LEU A 69 -4.96 -5.42 -14.76
C LEU A 69 -4.39 -5.97 -13.45
N GLY A 70 -3.07 -6.17 -13.39
CA GLY A 70 -2.39 -6.62 -12.17
C GLY A 70 -2.54 -5.61 -11.03
N MET A 71 -2.43 -4.31 -11.30
CA MET A 71 -2.66 -3.27 -10.28
C MET A 71 -4.10 -3.26 -9.76
N GLU A 72 -5.07 -3.44 -10.66
CA GLU A 72 -6.48 -3.55 -10.30
C GLU A 72 -6.76 -4.80 -9.45
N ASP A 73 -6.23 -5.96 -9.86
CA ASP A 73 -6.32 -7.20 -9.11
C ASP A 73 -5.68 -7.06 -7.72
N PHE A 74 -4.50 -6.45 -7.65
CA PHE A 74 -3.80 -6.20 -6.39
C PHE A 74 -4.64 -5.30 -5.47
N LYS A 75 -5.17 -4.20 -5.98
CA LYS A 75 -6.06 -3.28 -5.26
C LYS A 75 -7.30 -4.00 -4.71
N ASN A 76 -7.85 -4.93 -5.49
CA ASN A 76 -9.00 -5.75 -5.11
C ASN A 76 -8.63 -6.99 -4.28
N LYS A 77 -7.38 -7.11 -3.82
CA LYS A 77 -6.85 -8.25 -3.03
C LYS A 77 -6.93 -9.60 -3.75
N ARG A 78 -7.07 -9.60 -5.08
CA ARG A 78 -7.01 -10.78 -5.94
C ARG A 78 -5.55 -11.13 -6.24
N PHE A 79 -4.77 -11.46 -5.21
CA PHE A 79 -3.31 -11.54 -5.32
C PHE A 79 -2.83 -12.62 -6.29
N SER A 80 -3.47 -13.79 -6.35
CA SER A 80 -3.16 -14.82 -7.35
C SER A 80 -3.33 -14.31 -8.79
N SER A 81 -4.42 -13.61 -9.08
CA SER A 81 -4.65 -12.98 -10.40
C SER A 81 -3.63 -11.87 -10.68
N ALA A 82 -3.32 -11.04 -9.67
CA ALA A 82 -2.31 -10.00 -9.78
C ALA A 82 -0.92 -10.57 -10.13
N ILE A 83 -0.50 -11.64 -9.45
CA ILE A 83 0.75 -12.37 -9.73
C ILE A 83 0.80 -12.81 -11.19
N TYR A 84 -0.29 -13.42 -11.68
CA TYR A 84 -0.37 -13.87 -13.08
C TYR A 84 -0.22 -12.70 -14.07
N GLN A 85 -0.93 -11.60 -13.86
CA GLN A 85 -0.88 -10.43 -14.73
C GLN A 85 0.50 -9.74 -14.70
N PHE A 86 1.11 -9.60 -13.53
CA PHE A 86 2.46 -9.03 -13.43
C PHE A 86 3.51 -9.92 -14.11
N ARG A 87 3.42 -11.25 -14.00
CA ARG A 87 4.30 -12.17 -14.75
C ARG A 87 4.13 -12.00 -16.25
N LYS A 88 2.90 -11.88 -16.75
CA LYS A 88 2.65 -11.60 -18.18
C LYS A 88 3.23 -10.27 -18.62
N SER A 89 3.04 -9.21 -17.83
CA SER A 89 3.60 -7.90 -18.12
C SER A 89 5.13 -7.96 -18.25
N LEU A 90 5.79 -8.63 -17.30
CA LEU A 90 7.25 -8.82 -17.29
C LEU A 90 7.77 -9.73 -18.40
N ASN A 91 6.96 -10.64 -18.94
CA ASN A 91 7.35 -11.43 -20.10
C ASN A 91 7.59 -10.53 -21.33
N SER A 92 6.70 -9.55 -21.52
CA SER A 92 6.76 -8.56 -22.61
C SER A 92 7.66 -7.35 -22.29
N HIS A 93 7.79 -6.98 -21.01
CA HIS A 93 8.51 -5.80 -20.52
C HIS A 93 9.47 -6.20 -19.38
N LYS A 94 10.49 -7.00 -19.72
CA LYS A 94 11.41 -7.63 -18.76
C LYS A 94 12.16 -6.66 -17.84
N ASN A 95 12.39 -5.43 -18.31
CA ASN A 95 13.18 -4.42 -17.60
C ASN A 95 12.33 -3.40 -16.84
N ASP A 96 11.10 -3.75 -16.43
CA ASP A 96 10.25 -2.91 -15.59
C ASP A 96 10.47 -3.23 -14.10
N PRO A 97 11.34 -2.49 -13.38
CA PRO A 97 11.64 -2.77 -11.99
C PRO A 97 10.41 -2.59 -11.08
N GLU A 98 9.55 -1.61 -11.38
CA GLU A 98 8.34 -1.35 -10.60
C GLU A 98 7.39 -2.56 -10.64
N THR A 99 7.21 -3.17 -11.82
CA THR A 99 6.38 -4.37 -11.95
C THR A 99 6.99 -5.57 -11.24
N VAL A 100 8.32 -5.73 -11.20
CA VAL A 100 8.96 -6.77 -10.38
C VAL A 100 8.66 -6.57 -8.90
N ILE A 101 8.68 -5.33 -8.41
CA ILE A 101 8.29 -5.02 -7.03
C ILE A 101 6.81 -5.34 -6.79
N PHE A 102 5.91 -5.00 -7.72
CA PHE A 102 4.49 -5.31 -7.59
C PHE A 102 4.23 -6.82 -7.54
N LEU A 103 4.96 -7.59 -8.36
CA LEU A 103 4.97 -9.05 -8.31
C LEU A 103 5.41 -9.55 -6.93
N ASN A 104 6.57 -9.09 -6.42
CA ASN A 104 7.07 -9.46 -5.09
C ASN A 104 6.08 -9.11 -3.97
N ASN A 105 5.43 -7.94 -4.05
CA ASN A 105 4.42 -7.51 -3.10
C ASN A 105 3.18 -8.42 -3.14
N ALA A 106 2.72 -8.79 -4.34
CA ALA A 106 1.58 -9.69 -4.51
C ALA A 106 1.87 -11.09 -3.96
N ILE A 107 3.08 -11.61 -4.20
CA ILE A 107 3.58 -12.87 -3.63
C ILE A 107 3.55 -12.81 -2.11
N ALA A 108 4.16 -11.78 -1.50
CA ALA A 108 4.21 -11.65 -0.05
C ALA A 108 2.79 -11.63 0.58
N LYS A 109 1.84 -10.90 -0.05
CA LYS A 109 0.44 -10.86 0.41
C LYS A 109 -0.27 -12.20 0.25
N GLN A 110 -0.08 -12.88 -0.88
CA GLN A 110 -0.63 -14.21 -1.12
C GLN A 110 -0.08 -15.23 -0.11
N THR A 111 1.24 -15.21 0.16
CA THR A 111 1.86 -16.11 1.13
C THR A 111 1.35 -15.84 2.54
N LYS A 112 1.15 -14.59 2.95
CA LYS A 112 0.56 -14.27 4.26
C LYS A 112 -0.87 -14.79 4.44
N ILE A 113 -1.64 -14.87 3.35
CA ILE A 113 -2.97 -15.51 3.37
C ILE A 113 -2.82 -17.02 3.57
N LEU A 114 -1.89 -17.66 2.87
CA LEU A 114 -1.67 -19.11 2.93
C LEU A 114 -0.96 -19.56 4.23
N ASN A 115 -0.11 -18.70 4.77
CA ASN A 115 0.65 -18.91 6.00
C ASN A 115 0.48 -17.70 6.93
N PRO A 116 -0.57 -17.70 7.77
CA PRO A 116 -0.88 -16.59 8.67
C PRO A 116 0.21 -16.31 9.72
N THR A 117 1.08 -17.28 10.04
CA THR A 117 2.16 -17.11 11.01
C THR A 117 3.41 -16.48 10.39
N GLY A 118 3.52 -16.45 9.05
CA GLY A 118 4.61 -15.79 8.33
C GLY A 118 4.64 -14.27 8.56
N GLU A 119 5.82 -13.67 8.53
CA GLU A 119 6.00 -12.24 8.78
C GLU A 119 6.20 -11.47 7.47
N ILE A 120 5.62 -10.28 7.40
CA ILE A 120 5.80 -9.35 6.29
C ILE A 120 6.59 -8.14 6.82
N LEU A 121 7.85 -8.01 6.40
CA LEU A 121 8.73 -6.89 6.70
C LEU A 121 8.56 -5.77 5.68
N GLN A 122 7.93 -4.68 6.08
CA GLN A 122 7.72 -3.54 5.19
C GLN A 122 8.93 -2.63 5.17
N ILE A 123 9.42 -2.34 3.96
CA ILE A 123 10.42 -1.29 3.74
C ILE A 123 9.79 -0.14 2.94
N ALA A 124 10.28 1.07 3.14
CA ALA A 124 9.90 2.24 2.36
C ALA A 124 11.14 2.76 1.61
N VAL A 125 10.99 3.16 0.34
CA VAL A 125 12.06 3.92 -0.33
C VAL A 125 11.52 5.17 -0.99
N SER A 126 12.26 6.24 -0.75
CA SER A 126 12.08 7.49 -1.46
C SER A 126 12.85 7.44 -2.77
N ILE A 127 12.17 7.80 -3.85
CA ILE A 127 12.74 7.88 -5.20
C ILE A 127 12.43 9.25 -5.82
N PRO A 128 13.31 9.78 -6.67
CA PRO A 128 13.08 11.03 -7.37
C PRO A 128 12.20 10.83 -8.62
N ALA A 129 11.02 10.20 -8.47
CA ALA A 129 10.21 9.75 -9.62
C ALA A 129 9.74 10.87 -10.56
N ALA A 130 9.49 12.08 -10.04
CA ALA A 130 8.99 13.21 -10.83
C ALA A 130 10.09 13.94 -11.62
N GLY A 131 11.27 14.13 -11.02
CA GLY A 131 12.36 14.89 -11.63
C GLY A 131 13.39 14.03 -12.36
N GLU A 132 13.61 12.80 -11.87
CA GLU A 132 14.68 11.91 -12.34
C GLU A 132 14.15 10.47 -12.50
N PRO A 133 13.20 10.24 -13.43
CA PRO A 133 12.53 8.94 -13.56
C PRO A 133 13.50 7.80 -13.89
N ASN A 134 14.58 8.07 -14.63
CA ASN A 134 15.60 7.06 -14.94
C ASN A 134 16.39 6.67 -13.69
N ILE A 135 16.86 7.64 -12.90
CA ILE A 135 17.56 7.38 -11.62
C ILE A 135 16.62 6.63 -10.67
N ALA A 136 15.36 7.03 -10.60
CA ALA A 136 14.35 6.34 -9.81
C ALA A 136 14.23 4.87 -10.23
N GLN A 137 14.13 4.57 -11.53
CA GLN A 137 14.06 3.19 -12.03
C GLN A 137 15.30 2.35 -11.70
N GLU A 138 16.51 2.92 -11.75
CA GLU A 138 17.73 2.18 -11.35
C GLU A 138 17.74 1.85 -9.85
N ILE A 139 17.34 2.80 -8.99
CA ILE A 139 17.14 2.55 -7.55
C ILE A 139 16.11 1.43 -7.35
N LEU A 140 14.99 1.49 -8.07
CA LEU A 140 13.96 0.45 -8.02
C LEU A 140 14.49 -0.90 -8.48
N ARG A 141 15.38 -0.95 -9.47
CA ARG A 141 15.93 -2.20 -9.99
C ARG A 141 16.78 -2.93 -8.96
N GLY A 142 17.67 -2.22 -8.26
CA GLY A 142 18.45 -2.81 -7.17
C GLY A 142 17.57 -3.36 -6.05
N VAL A 143 16.51 -2.62 -5.70
CA VAL A 143 15.55 -3.08 -4.70
C VAL A 143 14.77 -4.31 -5.17
N ALA A 144 14.26 -4.26 -6.40
CA ALA A 144 13.50 -5.34 -6.99
C ALA A 144 14.30 -6.65 -6.95
N GLN A 145 15.58 -6.57 -7.32
CA GLN A 145 16.53 -7.69 -7.26
C GLN A 145 16.68 -8.23 -5.82
N LEU A 146 16.94 -7.36 -4.85
CA LEU A 146 17.07 -7.76 -3.44
C LEU A 146 15.79 -8.41 -2.89
N GLN A 147 14.62 -7.86 -3.22
CA GLN A 147 13.34 -8.44 -2.81
C GLN A 147 13.07 -9.80 -3.44
N SER A 148 13.37 -9.95 -4.74
CA SER A 148 13.18 -11.22 -5.44
C SER A 148 14.10 -12.30 -4.88
N GLU A 149 15.37 -11.97 -4.65
CA GLU A 149 16.33 -12.88 -4.01
C GLU A 149 15.86 -13.29 -2.61
N PHE A 150 15.45 -12.33 -1.78
CA PHE A 150 15.01 -12.59 -0.42
C PHE A 150 13.70 -13.39 -0.34
N ASN A 151 12.72 -13.09 -1.20
CA ASN A 151 11.38 -13.69 -1.11
C ASN A 151 11.32 -15.08 -1.74
N CYS A 152 12.10 -15.32 -2.80
CA CYS A 152 11.93 -16.49 -3.67
C CYS A 152 13.23 -17.04 -4.27
N GLY A 153 14.31 -16.26 -4.35
CA GLY A 153 15.46 -16.53 -5.22
C GLY A 153 15.29 -15.94 -6.62
N LEU A 154 16.37 -15.42 -7.20
CA LEU A 154 16.35 -14.80 -8.54
C LEU A 154 16.02 -15.80 -9.65
N SER A 155 16.51 -17.04 -9.55
CA SER A 155 16.24 -18.10 -10.54
C SER A 155 14.76 -18.43 -10.62
N GLU A 156 14.10 -18.55 -9.48
CA GLU A 156 12.70 -18.94 -9.31
C GLU A 156 11.79 -17.86 -9.90
N ILE A 157 12.05 -16.59 -9.60
CA ILE A 157 11.30 -15.46 -10.19
C ILE A 157 11.53 -15.40 -11.70
N SER A 158 12.76 -15.56 -12.18
CA SER A 158 13.08 -15.53 -13.61
C SER A 158 12.34 -16.65 -14.37
N LEU A 159 12.34 -17.86 -13.82
CA LEU A 159 11.61 -19.00 -14.39
C LEU A 159 10.11 -18.73 -14.42
N ALA A 160 9.57 -18.18 -13.34
CA ALA A 160 8.16 -17.87 -13.24
C ALA A 160 7.69 -16.81 -14.24
N VAL A 161 8.50 -15.78 -14.50
CA VAL A 161 8.17 -14.77 -15.52
C VAL A 161 8.20 -15.38 -16.93
N LYS A 162 9.13 -16.29 -17.21
CA LYS A 162 9.24 -16.96 -18.51
C LYS A 162 8.09 -17.92 -18.77
N ASN A 163 7.70 -18.71 -17.77
CA ASN A 163 6.60 -19.65 -17.85
C ASN A 163 5.52 -19.26 -16.83
N THR A 164 4.47 -18.55 -17.26
CA THR A 164 3.41 -18.05 -16.37
C THR A 164 2.55 -19.15 -15.72
N GLN A 165 2.65 -20.39 -16.22
CA GLN A 165 1.93 -21.55 -15.71
C GLN A 165 2.71 -22.30 -14.62
N SER A 166 4.01 -22.00 -14.44
CA SER A 166 4.81 -22.66 -13.42
C SER A 166 4.31 -22.31 -12.02
N GLN A 167 4.31 -23.31 -11.13
CA GLN A 167 4.11 -23.09 -9.70
C GLN A 167 5.21 -22.19 -9.14
N LEU A 168 4.80 -21.26 -8.27
CA LEU A 168 5.69 -20.32 -7.61
C LEU A 168 5.94 -20.83 -6.19
N ASN A 169 7.12 -21.39 -5.93
CA ASN A 169 7.48 -21.83 -4.58
C ASN A 169 8.36 -20.76 -3.91
N CYS A 170 7.71 -19.78 -3.30
CA CYS A 170 8.39 -18.74 -2.52
C CYS A 170 8.18 -19.04 -1.04
N GLN A 171 9.24 -19.51 -0.37
CA GLN A 171 9.21 -19.82 1.06
C GLN A 171 9.58 -18.62 1.94
N GLY A 172 10.03 -17.51 1.32
CA GLY A 172 10.59 -16.38 2.03
C GLY A 172 11.99 -16.71 2.55
N SER A 173 12.63 -15.73 3.19
CA SER A 173 13.93 -15.95 3.83
C SER A 173 13.78 -16.77 5.11
N SER A 174 14.91 -17.17 5.72
CA SER A 174 14.96 -17.91 6.98
C SER A 174 13.98 -17.35 8.01
N ASN A 175 13.06 -18.20 8.48
CA ASN A 175 11.87 -17.89 9.31
C ASN A 175 10.61 -17.38 8.58
N ASN A 176 10.36 -17.76 7.32
CA ASN A 176 9.14 -17.41 6.55
C ASN A 176 8.88 -15.90 6.47
N LYS A 177 9.95 -15.10 6.39
CA LYS A 177 9.85 -13.64 6.30
C LYS A 177 9.86 -13.19 4.84
N PHE A 178 9.01 -12.21 4.53
CA PHE A 178 8.91 -11.60 3.19
C PHE A 178 9.10 -10.09 3.26
N LEU A 179 9.75 -9.52 2.25
CA LEU A 179 9.94 -8.08 2.10
C LEU A 179 9.00 -7.50 1.03
N PRO A 180 7.85 -6.88 1.38
CA PRO A 180 7.17 -5.96 0.48
C PRO A 180 7.61 -4.51 0.69
N LYS A 181 7.20 -3.64 -0.24
CA LYS A 181 7.66 -2.25 -0.22
C LYS A 181 6.69 -1.23 -0.74
N TYR A 182 6.73 -0.07 -0.08
CA TYR A 182 6.07 1.18 -0.43
C TYR A 182 7.11 2.16 -1.00
N TYR A 183 6.76 2.88 -2.06
CA TYR A 183 7.53 4.06 -2.49
C TYR A 183 6.84 5.32 -2.04
N GLY A 184 7.55 6.39 -1.69
CA GLY A 184 6.96 7.67 -1.34
C GLY A 184 7.70 8.82 -2.02
N LEU A 185 6.96 9.77 -2.61
CA LEU A 185 7.57 11.03 -3.05
C LEU A 185 8.07 11.79 -1.81
N LYS A 186 9.32 12.24 -1.86
CA LYS A 186 9.79 13.28 -0.94
C LYS A 186 9.01 14.55 -1.27
N PRO A 187 8.24 15.15 -0.33
CA PRO A 187 7.63 16.45 -0.60
C PRO A 187 8.75 17.44 -0.93
N PRO A 188 8.54 18.37 -1.88
CA PRO A 188 9.50 19.44 -2.10
C PRO A 188 9.68 20.16 -0.77
N LEU A 189 10.94 20.26 -0.32
CA LEU A 189 11.27 21.12 0.80
C LEU A 189 10.78 22.51 0.42
N LEU A 190 9.77 23.01 1.14
CA LEU A 190 9.38 24.41 1.07
C LEU A 190 10.65 25.20 1.36
N ARG A 191 11.21 25.83 0.32
CA ARG A 191 12.27 26.82 0.52
C ARG A 191 11.62 27.99 1.24
N GLY A 192 12.02 28.21 2.49
CA GLY A 192 11.79 29.46 3.19
C GLY A 192 12.62 30.59 2.60
#